data_AF-A0AAJ4AMR5-F1
#
_entry.id   AF-A0AAJ4AMR5-F1
#
_cell.length_a   1.000
_cell.length_b   1.000
_cell.length_c   1.000
_cell.angle_alpha   90.00
_cell.angle_beta   90.00
_cell.angle_gamma   90.00
#
_symmetry.space_group_name_H-M   'P 1'
#
loop_
_entity.id
_entity.type
_entity.pdbx_description
1 polymer ?
#
loop_
_entity_poly.entity_id
_entity_poly.type
_entity_poly.pdbx_seq_one_letter_code
_entity_poly.pdbx_strand_id
1 'polypeptide(L)'
;MCIAGLFSDEMDRVRTYHDIKKLVDHATDESFPLSFIHGYLCNWRTTMGFYDDEKQAATSLQESLHAELFHTYVSMVDTFASLYRDEVVAELEKMAELVCRIDVLEDEDDDHECDDDETDCYHSEYIAERNRANKATRQVEQLSAENDQLRAKLEAATKRESELIALLEAANIEYQ
;
A
#
# COMPACT_ATOMS: atom_id res chain seq x y z
N MET A 1 12.37 -20.21 -2.24
CA MET A 1 11.24 -19.85 -1.33
C MET A 1 10.14 -19.29 -2.23
N CYS A 2 8.87 -19.71 -2.13
CA CYS A 2 7.83 -19.25 -3.09
C CYS A 2 7.62 -17.73 -2.98
N ILE A 3 7.27 -17.11 -4.11
CA ILE A 3 6.85 -15.72 -4.26
C ILE A 3 5.52 -15.53 -3.53
N ALA A 4 5.54 -15.61 -2.20
CA ALA A 4 4.37 -15.53 -1.34
C ALA A 4 4.07 -14.09 -0.93
N GLY A 5 4.76 -13.10 -1.50
CA GLY A 5 4.70 -11.71 -1.04
C GLY A 5 4.52 -10.66 -2.12
N LEU A 6 4.51 -11.01 -3.40
CA LEU A 6 4.28 -10.02 -4.45
C LEU A 6 2.81 -9.60 -4.51
N PHE A 7 1.89 -10.53 -4.21
CA PHE A 7 0.44 -10.35 -4.27
C PHE A 7 -0.27 -11.40 -3.39
N SER A 8 0.01 -11.46 -2.08
CA SER A 8 -0.58 -12.52 -1.24
C SER A 8 -2.10 -12.38 -1.07
N ASP A 9 -2.64 -11.18 -1.33
CA ASP A 9 -4.07 -10.87 -1.29
C ASP A 9 -4.50 -10.11 -2.56
N GLU A 10 -5.71 -10.38 -3.03
CA GLU A 10 -6.42 -9.65 -4.10
C GLU A 10 -6.47 -8.13 -3.82
N MET A 11 -6.50 -7.75 -2.53
CA MET A 11 -6.42 -6.36 -2.06
C MET A 11 -5.11 -5.65 -2.42
N ASP A 12 -3.97 -6.36 -2.45
CA ASP A 12 -2.68 -5.77 -2.81
C ASP A 12 -2.53 -5.59 -4.33
N ARG A 13 -3.24 -6.38 -5.14
CA ARG A 13 -3.25 -6.29 -6.62
C ARG A 13 -4.04 -5.10 -7.14
N VAL A 14 -5.29 -4.94 -6.70
CA VAL A 14 -6.15 -3.80 -7.09
C VAL A 14 -5.51 -2.48 -6.69
N ARG A 15 -4.90 -2.44 -5.51
CA ARG A 15 -4.12 -1.28 -5.05
C ARG A 15 -2.91 -1.02 -5.95
N THR A 16 -2.14 -2.05 -6.27
CA THR A 16 -0.97 -1.93 -7.15
C THR A 16 -1.36 -1.43 -8.54
N TYR A 17 -2.42 -1.98 -9.14
CA TYR A 17 -2.95 -1.50 -10.43
C TYR A 17 -3.33 -0.01 -10.37
N HIS A 18 -4.08 0.38 -9.33
CA HIS A 18 -4.53 1.76 -9.18
C HIS A 18 -3.37 2.73 -8.96
N ASP A 19 -2.36 2.32 -8.21
CA ASP A 19 -1.14 3.11 -8.00
C ASP A 19 -0.33 3.23 -9.30
N ILE A 20 -0.18 2.15 -10.09
CA ILE A 20 0.45 2.22 -11.43
C ILE A 20 -0.31 3.20 -12.33
N LYS A 21 -1.65 3.16 -12.36
CA LYS A 21 -2.46 4.07 -13.17
C LYS A 21 -2.28 5.53 -12.75
N LYS A 22 -2.19 5.84 -11.45
CA LYS A 22 -1.83 7.18 -10.99
C LYS A 22 -0.45 7.61 -11.48
N LEU A 23 0.53 6.71 -11.49
CA LEU A 23 1.85 7.01 -12.03
C LEU A 23 1.80 7.27 -13.53
N VAL A 24 0.96 6.57 -14.30
CA VAL A 24 0.73 6.82 -15.73
C VAL A 24 0.15 8.23 -15.92
N ASP A 25 -0.87 8.61 -15.16
CA ASP A 25 -1.47 9.96 -15.23
C ASP A 25 -0.44 11.04 -14.92
N HIS A 26 0.38 10.82 -13.88
CA HIS A 26 1.48 11.71 -13.53
C HIS A 26 2.60 11.73 -14.58
N ALA A 27 2.93 10.59 -15.20
CA ALA A 27 3.94 10.53 -16.25
C ALA A 27 3.47 11.22 -17.54
N THR A 28 2.16 11.23 -17.81
CA THR A 28 1.56 11.90 -18.96
C THR A 28 1.50 13.42 -18.78
N ASP A 29 1.40 13.90 -17.54
CA ASP A 29 1.48 15.33 -17.22
C ASP A 29 2.93 15.84 -17.35
N GLU A 30 3.19 16.64 -18.39
CA GLU A 30 4.50 17.24 -18.64
C GLU A 30 5.01 18.11 -17.48
N SER A 31 4.09 18.68 -16.68
CA SER A 31 4.43 19.53 -15.53
C SER A 31 4.87 18.72 -14.30
N PHE A 32 4.60 17.42 -14.28
CA PHE A 32 4.93 16.55 -13.16
C PHE A 32 6.38 16.03 -13.26
N PRO A 33 7.17 16.08 -12.17
CA PRO A 33 8.57 15.69 -12.22
C PRO A 33 8.76 14.17 -12.26
N LEU A 34 9.44 13.65 -13.28
CA LEU A 34 9.78 12.22 -13.40
C LEU A 34 10.61 11.69 -12.22
N SER A 35 11.37 12.56 -11.54
CA SER A 35 12.11 12.18 -10.34
C SER A 35 11.22 11.69 -9.20
N PHE A 36 9.98 12.18 -9.11
CA PHE A 36 9.01 11.69 -8.13
C PHE A 36 8.58 10.27 -8.47
N ILE A 37 8.29 10.00 -9.74
CA ILE A 37 7.91 8.68 -10.25
C ILE A 37 9.04 7.68 -9.98
N HIS A 38 10.28 8.05 -10.30
CA HIS A 38 11.46 7.24 -9.97
C HIS A 38 11.58 6.96 -8.47
N GLY A 39 11.41 7.98 -7.63
CA GLY A 39 11.46 7.83 -6.16
C GLY A 39 10.40 6.85 -5.64
N TYR A 40 9.18 6.92 -6.20
CA TYR A 40 8.09 6.03 -5.86
C TYR A 40 8.39 4.58 -6.29
N LEU A 41 8.87 4.39 -7.52
CA LEU A 41 9.27 3.09 -8.03
C LEU A 41 10.43 2.48 -7.22
N CYS A 42 11.43 3.28 -6.83
CA CYS A 42 12.50 2.82 -5.94
C CYS A 42 11.99 2.40 -4.56
N ASN A 43 10.99 3.10 -4.02
CA ASN A 43 10.36 2.72 -2.74
C ASN A 43 9.64 1.37 -2.88
N TRP A 44 8.93 1.13 -3.97
CA TRP A 44 8.29 -0.16 -4.26
C TRP A 44 9.27 -1.34 -4.28
N ARG A 45 10.55 -1.11 -4.60
CA ARG A 45 11.59 -2.17 -4.59
C ARG A 45 11.73 -2.81 -3.23
N THR A 46 11.55 -2.00 -2.18
CA THR A 46 11.65 -2.46 -0.79
C THR A 46 10.43 -3.26 -0.36
N THR A 47 9.29 -3.08 -1.06
CA THR A 47 8.01 -3.73 -0.75
C THR A 47 7.81 -5.02 -1.57
N MET A 48 8.29 -5.07 -2.82
CA MET A 48 8.09 -6.22 -3.71
C MET A 48 8.99 -7.45 -3.43
N GLY A 49 10.01 -7.32 -2.57
CA GLY A 49 10.94 -8.42 -2.27
C GLY A 49 11.87 -8.77 -3.44
N PHE A 50 12.53 -9.93 -3.35
CA PHE A 50 13.43 -10.45 -4.40
C PHE A 50 12.76 -11.62 -5.12
N TYR A 51 12.82 -11.61 -6.46
CA TYR A 51 12.42 -12.77 -7.26
C TYR A 51 13.54 -13.83 -7.20
N ASP A 52 13.19 -15.05 -6.80
CA ASP A 52 14.13 -16.17 -6.63
C ASP A 52 14.39 -16.82 -8.01
N ASP A 53 15.47 -16.39 -8.69
CA ASP A 53 15.86 -16.88 -10.03
C ASP A 53 16.04 -18.41 -10.09
N GLU A 54 16.29 -19.08 -8.96
CA GLU A 54 16.43 -20.55 -8.91
C GLU A 54 15.11 -21.30 -9.19
N LYS A 55 13.97 -20.60 -9.27
CA LYS A 55 12.66 -21.14 -9.64
C LYS A 55 12.21 -20.81 -11.07
N GLN A 56 13.15 -20.52 -11.98
CA GLN A 56 12.87 -20.20 -13.39
C GLN A 56 12.18 -21.30 -14.23
N ALA A 57 11.96 -22.49 -13.68
CA ALA A 57 11.03 -23.44 -14.28
C ALA A 57 9.59 -23.00 -13.94
N ALA A 58 9.13 -21.89 -14.51
CA ALA A 58 7.74 -21.46 -14.39
C ALA A 58 6.85 -22.60 -14.91
N THR A 59 6.15 -23.25 -13.99
CA THR A 59 5.28 -24.39 -14.30
C THR A 59 3.89 -23.94 -14.70
N SER A 60 3.52 -22.70 -14.40
CA SER A 60 2.24 -22.08 -14.76
C SER A 60 2.41 -20.76 -15.52
N LEU A 61 1.40 -20.42 -16.33
CA LEU A 61 1.32 -19.13 -17.03
C LEU A 61 1.35 -17.94 -16.05
N GLN A 62 0.78 -18.12 -14.85
CA GLN A 62 0.78 -17.14 -13.77
C GLN A 62 2.20 -16.82 -13.26
N GLU A 63 3.01 -17.85 -13.00
CA GLU A 63 4.41 -17.66 -12.59
C GLU A 63 5.22 -16.91 -13.67
N SER A 64 4.93 -17.16 -14.95
CA SER A 64 5.53 -16.44 -16.07
C SER A 64 5.14 -14.96 -16.11
N LEU A 65 3.87 -14.62 -15.84
CA LEU A 65 3.42 -13.23 -15.81
C LEU A 65 3.97 -12.47 -14.61
N HIS A 66 4.08 -13.11 -13.45
CA HIS A 66 4.71 -12.53 -12.27
C HIS A 66 6.21 -12.26 -12.52
N ALA A 67 6.92 -13.20 -13.17
CA ALA A 67 8.30 -13.00 -13.60
C ALA A 67 8.43 -11.82 -14.56
N GLU A 68 7.55 -11.75 -15.57
CA GLU A 68 7.56 -10.69 -16.58
C GLU A 68 7.30 -9.31 -15.96
N LEU A 69 6.33 -9.21 -15.05
CA LEU A 69 6.03 -7.99 -14.31
C LEU A 69 7.22 -7.54 -13.48
N PHE A 70 7.85 -8.48 -12.76
CA PHE A 70 9.03 -8.18 -11.95
C PHE A 70 10.21 -7.72 -12.81
N HIS A 71 10.50 -8.39 -13.92
CA HIS A 71 11.58 -8.00 -14.83
C HIS A 71 11.32 -6.64 -15.48
N THR A 72 10.08 -6.37 -15.89
CA THR A 72 9.68 -5.08 -16.47
C THR A 72 9.90 -3.96 -15.45
N TYR A 73 9.44 -4.17 -14.21
CA TYR A 73 9.66 -3.24 -13.10
C TYR A 73 11.16 -2.99 -12.82
N VAL A 74 11.96 -4.03 -12.61
CA VAL A 74 13.39 -3.90 -12.30
C VAL A 74 14.14 -3.21 -13.45
N SER A 75 13.87 -3.60 -14.69
CA SER A 75 14.46 -2.98 -15.87
C SER A 75 14.14 -1.48 -15.94
N MET A 76 12.87 -1.11 -15.75
CA MET A 76 12.45 0.29 -15.76
C MET A 76 13.13 1.10 -14.65
N VAL A 77 13.25 0.57 -13.43
CA VAL A 77 13.93 1.26 -12.31
C VAL A 77 15.42 1.42 -12.58
N ASP A 78 16.11 0.36 -13.00
CA ASP A 78 17.57 0.39 -13.19
C ASP A 78 17.98 1.24 -14.42
N THR A 79 17.11 1.33 -15.43
CA THR A 79 17.34 2.15 -16.64
C THR A 79 16.61 3.49 -16.64
N PHE A 80 15.94 3.86 -15.54
CA PHE A 80 15.07 5.05 -15.47
C PHE A 80 15.79 6.33 -15.91
N ALA A 81 17.06 6.50 -15.54
CA ALA A 81 17.85 7.68 -15.88
C ALA A 81 18.08 7.86 -17.40
N SER A 82 17.92 6.80 -18.19
CA SER A 82 18.04 6.81 -19.65
C SER A 82 16.70 6.85 -20.38
N LEU A 83 15.57 6.73 -19.68
CA LEU A 83 14.25 6.72 -20.29
C LEU A 83 13.72 8.14 -20.50
N TYR A 84 13.12 8.36 -21.66
CA TYR A 84 12.29 9.53 -21.94
C TYR A 84 10.89 9.35 -21.34
N ARG A 85 10.15 10.45 -21.17
CA ARG A 85 8.81 10.47 -20.57
C ARG A 85 7.87 9.46 -21.24
N ASP A 86 7.84 9.43 -22.57
CA ASP A 86 6.98 8.52 -23.35
C ASP A 86 7.33 7.05 -23.11
N GLU A 87 8.62 6.75 -22.90
CA GLU A 87 9.10 5.40 -22.58
C GLU A 87 8.71 5.01 -21.15
N VAL A 88 8.78 5.95 -20.19
CA VAL A 88 8.28 5.74 -18.82
C VAL A 88 6.78 5.45 -18.82
N VAL A 89 5.99 6.19 -19.61
CA VAL A 89 4.55 5.93 -19.76
C VAL A 89 4.33 4.53 -20.33
N ALA A 90 5.03 4.16 -21.39
CA ALA A 90 4.88 2.85 -22.03
C ALA A 90 5.21 1.68 -21.08
N GLU A 91 6.29 1.79 -20.30
CA GLU A 91 6.67 0.75 -19.33
C GLU A 91 5.65 0.66 -18.17
N LEU A 92 5.12 1.80 -17.69
CA LEU A 92 4.05 1.80 -16.68
C LEU A 92 2.74 1.21 -17.21
N GLU A 93 2.38 1.50 -18.47
CA GLU A 93 1.20 0.92 -19.12
C GLU A 93 1.35 -0.60 -19.29
N LYS A 94 2.54 -1.06 -19.69
CA LYS A 94 2.87 -2.48 -19.79
C LYS A 94 2.75 -3.17 -18.42
N MET A 95 3.26 -2.55 -17.35
CA MET A 95 3.09 -3.08 -16.00
C MET A 95 1.61 -3.17 -15.60
N ALA A 96 0.79 -2.17 -15.93
CA ALA A 96 -0.65 -2.19 -15.65
C ALA A 96 -1.37 -3.32 -16.41
N GLU A 97 -1.00 -3.58 -17.66
CA GLU A 97 -1.53 -4.70 -18.45
C GLU A 97 -1.16 -6.05 -17.83
N LEU A 98 0.10 -6.22 -17.42
CA LEU A 98 0.57 -7.45 -16.78
C LEU A 98 -0.18 -7.73 -15.48
N VAL A 99 -0.45 -6.71 -14.66
CA VAL A 99 -1.28 -6.84 -13.45
C VAL A 99 -2.71 -7.29 -13.81
N CYS A 100 -3.36 -6.66 -14.80
CA CYS A 100 -4.70 -7.09 -15.22
C CYS A 100 -4.75 -8.52 -15.78
N ARG A 101 -3.70 -8.97 -16.47
CA ARG A 101 -3.63 -10.33 -17.03
C ARG A 101 -3.42 -11.39 -15.95
N ILE A 102 -2.80 -11.02 -14.84
CA ILE A 102 -2.72 -11.87 -13.65
C ILE A 102 -4.12 -12.06 -13.05
N ASP A 103 -4.93 -11.00 -12.98
CA ASP A 103 -6.30 -11.06 -12.42
C ASP A 103 -7.21 -12.03 -13.21
N VAL A 104 -7.15 -12.04 -14.55
CA VAL A 104 -8.02 -12.88 -15.40
C VAL A 104 -7.72 -14.39 -15.30
N LEU A 105 -6.54 -14.77 -14.82
CA LEU A 105 -6.12 -16.17 -14.74
C LEU A 105 -6.40 -16.81 -13.37
N GLU A 106 -6.91 -16.05 -12.39
CA GLU A 106 -7.30 -16.59 -11.08
C GLU A 106 -8.75 -17.12 -11.05
N ASP A 107 -9.50 -16.94 -12.14
CA ASP A 107 -10.92 -17.33 -12.24
C ASP A 107 -11.15 -18.74 -12.83
N GLU A 108 -10.12 -19.46 -13.29
CA GLU A 108 -10.31 -20.74 -14.02
C GLU A 108 -10.08 -22.03 -13.20
N ASP A 109 -9.67 -21.97 -11.93
CA ASP A 109 -9.35 -23.16 -11.12
C ASP A 109 -10.03 -23.17 -9.72
N ASP A 110 -11.28 -22.70 -9.60
CA ASP A 110 -12.14 -23.09 -8.47
C ASP A 110 -13.43 -23.75 -8.96
N ASP A 111 -13.43 -25.08 -8.90
CA ASP A 111 -14.50 -26.01 -9.26
C ASP A 111 -15.63 -25.94 -8.20
N HIS A 112 -16.15 -24.73 -7.95
CA HIS A 112 -17.32 -24.51 -7.11
C HIS A 112 -18.58 -24.52 -7.97
N GLU A 113 -19.27 -25.66 -7.96
CA GLU A 113 -20.67 -25.77 -8.38
C GLU A 113 -21.53 -24.79 -7.56
N CYS A 114 -21.74 -23.58 -8.09
CA CYS A 114 -22.73 -22.64 -7.56
C CYS A 114 -23.97 -22.71 -8.45
N ASP A 115 -25.04 -23.31 -7.92
CA ASP A 115 -26.37 -23.31 -8.52
C ASP A 115 -26.89 -21.86 -8.72
N ASP A 116 -27.57 -21.64 -9.85
CA ASP A 116 -27.94 -20.37 -10.52
C ASP A 116 -28.69 -19.26 -9.73
N ASP A 117 -28.82 -19.32 -8.40
CA ASP A 117 -29.62 -18.36 -7.60
C ASP A 117 -28.83 -17.48 -6.60
N GLU A 118 -27.48 -17.50 -6.58
CA GLU A 118 -26.66 -16.84 -5.52
C GLU A 118 -25.91 -15.54 -5.89
N THR A 119 -26.21 -14.88 -7.01
CA THR A 119 -25.57 -13.58 -7.33
C THR A 119 -25.86 -12.48 -6.28
N ASP A 120 -26.97 -12.59 -5.54
CA ASP A 120 -27.32 -11.65 -4.46
C ASP A 120 -26.65 -11.96 -3.10
N CYS A 121 -26.10 -13.18 -2.91
CA CYS A 121 -25.48 -13.59 -1.64
C CYS A 121 -24.09 -12.94 -1.46
N TYR A 122 -23.24 -13.03 -2.48
CA TYR A 122 -21.88 -12.49 -2.49
C TYR A 122 -21.85 -10.95 -2.36
N HIS A 123 -22.77 -10.26 -3.04
CA HIS A 123 -22.87 -8.80 -2.93
C HIS A 123 -23.29 -8.35 -1.53
N SER A 124 -24.17 -9.10 -0.87
CA SER A 124 -24.65 -8.74 0.48
C SER A 124 -23.57 -8.91 1.56
N GLU A 125 -22.75 -9.95 1.46
CA GLU A 125 -21.62 -10.20 2.38
C GLU A 125 -20.48 -9.21 2.16
N TYR A 126 -20.16 -8.88 0.89
CA TYR A 126 -19.21 -7.83 0.53
C TYR A 126 -19.60 -6.46 1.13
N ILE A 127 -20.88 -6.07 1.02
CA ILE A 127 -21.38 -4.81 1.60
C ILE A 127 -21.31 -4.85 3.13
N ALA A 128 -21.59 -6.00 3.75
CA ALA A 128 -21.51 -6.17 5.19
C ALA A 128 -20.07 -6.03 5.70
N GLU A 129 -19.10 -6.65 5.05
CA GLU A 129 -17.70 -6.61 5.47
C GLU A 129 -17.08 -5.22 5.26
N ARG A 130 -17.36 -4.58 4.11
CA ARG A 130 -17.00 -3.17 3.87
C ARG A 130 -17.56 -2.24 4.93
N ASN A 131 -18.80 -2.47 5.38
CA ASN A 131 -19.41 -1.65 6.42
C ASN A 131 -18.77 -1.88 7.80
N ARG A 132 -18.33 -3.11 8.11
CA ARG A 132 -17.55 -3.42 9.32
C ARG A 132 -16.19 -2.73 9.28
N ALA A 133 -15.48 -2.81 8.16
CA ALA A 133 -14.20 -2.14 7.96
C ALA A 133 -14.33 -0.61 8.12
N ASN A 134 -15.29 0.02 7.45
CA ASN A 134 -15.55 1.46 7.59
C ASN A 134 -15.87 1.88 9.04
N LYS A 135 -16.60 1.03 9.78
CA LYS A 135 -16.88 1.28 11.19
C LYS A 135 -15.62 1.19 12.03
N ALA A 136 -14.77 0.20 11.80
CA ALA A 136 -13.48 0.05 12.48
C ALA A 136 -12.57 1.25 12.19
N THR A 137 -12.47 1.72 10.94
CA THR A 137 -11.70 2.92 10.57
C THR A 137 -12.15 4.14 11.36
N ARG A 138 -13.46 4.41 11.43
CA ARG A 138 -14.00 5.55 12.21
C ARG A 138 -13.70 5.43 13.70
N GLN A 139 -13.72 4.21 14.24
CA GLN A 139 -13.36 3.98 15.64
C GLN A 139 -11.87 4.24 15.89
N VAL A 140 -10.98 3.83 14.98
CA VAL A 140 -9.55 4.11 15.07
C VAL A 140 -9.28 5.62 15.02
N GLU A 141 -9.93 6.33 14.09
CA GLU A 141 -9.82 7.80 14.00
C GLU A 141 -10.30 8.49 15.29
N GLN A 142 -11.43 8.05 15.85
CA GLN A 142 -11.94 8.58 17.11
C GLN A 142 -10.97 8.31 18.28
N LEU A 143 -10.48 7.08 18.40
CA LEU A 143 -9.52 6.71 19.44
C LEU A 143 -8.20 7.47 19.30
N SER A 144 -7.75 7.74 18.07
CA SER A 144 -6.58 8.58 17.81
C SER A 144 -6.81 10.01 18.32
N ALA A 145 -7.95 10.61 18.01
CA ALA A 145 -8.29 11.95 18.47
C ALA A 145 -8.41 12.03 20.01
N GLU A 146 -8.99 11.00 20.65
CA GLU A 146 -9.06 10.89 22.11
C GLU A 146 -7.65 10.74 22.73
N ASN A 147 -6.77 9.97 22.09
CA ASN A 147 -5.39 9.81 22.52
C ASN A 147 -4.64 11.14 22.49
N ASP A 148 -4.78 11.91 21.41
CA ASP A 148 -4.15 13.22 21.27
C ASP A 148 -4.65 14.21 22.34
N GLN A 149 -5.96 14.20 22.64
CA GLN A 149 -6.51 15.00 23.73
C GLN A 149 -5.98 14.59 25.10
N LEU A 150 -5.81 13.29 25.35
CA LEU A 150 -5.24 12.78 26.60
C LEU A 150 -3.75 13.17 26.73
N ARG A 151 -2.98 13.11 25.64
CA ARG A 151 -1.58 13.58 25.61
C ARG A 151 -1.50 15.06 25.95
N ALA A 152 -2.34 15.89 25.35
CA ALA A 152 -2.39 17.33 25.66
C ALA A 152 -2.74 17.61 27.13
N LYS A 153 -3.69 16.85 27.72
CA LYS A 153 -4.03 16.96 29.15
C LYS A 153 -2.87 16.53 30.05
N LEU A 154 -2.16 15.47 29.68
CA LEU A 154 -0.99 15.00 30.41
C LEU A 154 0.10 16.07 30.42
N GLU A 155 0.44 16.64 29.27
CA GLU A 155 1.42 17.72 29.15
C GLU A 155 1.05 18.94 30.01
N ALA A 156 -0.23 19.34 30.01
CA ALA A 156 -0.70 20.44 30.85
C ALA A 156 -0.59 20.13 32.35
N ALA A 157 -0.90 18.89 32.77
CA ALA A 157 -0.77 18.45 34.15
C ALA A 157 0.70 18.44 34.61
N THR A 158 1.60 17.88 33.80
CA THR A 158 3.05 17.86 34.07
C THR A 158 3.61 19.28 34.19
N LYS A 159 3.15 20.20 33.33
CA LYS A 159 3.56 21.61 33.45
C LYS A 159 3.10 22.21 34.77
N ARG A 160 1.84 22.01 35.16
CA ARG A 160 1.31 22.52 36.43
C ARG A 160 2.01 21.93 37.66
N GLU A 161 2.36 20.66 37.60
CA GLU A 161 3.16 20.00 38.64
C GLU A 161 4.54 20.67 38.77
N SER A 162 5.21 20.94 37.65
CA SER A 162 6.50 21.63 37.67
C SER A 162 6.42 23.04 38.27
N GLU A 163 5.34 23.79 37.99
CA GLU A 163 5.08 25.11 38.56
C GLU A 163 4.84 25.04 40.09
N LEU A 164 4.12 24.03 40.56
CA LEU A 164 3.89 23.80 41.99
C LEU A 164 5.16 23.41 42.74
N ILE A 165 6.01 22.57 42.14
CA ILE A 165 7.31 22.21 42.71
C ILE A 165 8.17 23.47 42.86
N ALA A 166 8.25 24.30 41.81
CA ALA A 166 9.02 25.55 41.86
C ALA A 166 8.50 26.52 42.95
N LEU A 167 7.19 26.61 43.14
CA LEU A 167 6.60 27.43 44.21
C LEU A 167 6.90 26.87 45.61
N LEU A 168 6.84 25.55 45.78
CA LEU A 168 7.20 24.90 47.04
C LEU A 168 8.68 25.11 47.38
N GLU A 169 9.56 24.98 46.40
CA GLU A 169 10.99 25.27 46.58
C GLU A 169 11.23 26.72 46.98
N ALA A 170 10.59 27.67 46.30
CA ALA A 170 10.69 29.09 46.63
C ALA A 170 10.18 29.41 48.05
N ALA A 171 9.03 28.86 48.44
CA ALA A 171 8.48 29.05 49.79
C ALA A 171 9.36 28.40 50.87
N ASN A 172 9.98 27.26 50.59
CA ASN A 172 10.86 26.58 51.53
C ASN A 172 12.18 27.37 51.76
N ILE A 173 12.63 28.14 50.77
CA ILE A 173 13.76 29.08 50.91
C ILE A 173 13.39 30.27 51.80
N GLU A 174 12.15 30.79 51.73
CA GLU A 174 11.71 31.92 52.57
C GLU A 174 11.54 31.58 54.06
N TYR A 175 11.37 30.30 54.41
CA TYR A 175 11.17 29.83 55.79
C TYR A 175 12.45 29.35 56.50
N GLN A 176 13.61 29.39 55.84
CA GLN A 176 14.93 29.07 56.41
C GLN A 176 15.72 30.33 56.79
#